data_AF-X1VY76-F1
#
_entry.id   AF-X1VY76-F1
#
_cell.length_a   1.000
_cell.length_b   1.000
_cell.length_c   1.000
_cell.angle_alpha   90.00
_cell.angle_beta   90.00
_cell.angle_gamma   90.00
#
_symmetry.space_group_name_H-M   'P 1'
#
loop_
_entity.id
_entity.type
_entity.pdbx_description
1 polymer ?
#
loop_
_entity_poly.entity_id
_entity_poly.type
_entity_poly.pdbx_seq_one_letter_code
_entity_poly.pdbx_strand_id
1 'polypeptide(L)'
;YDFYSEIARMGWSGENEAAIRELAYILPNPMLLVQGGLMQDIGDDTIIESISKGDIHPDYAQTYLDAVLTKPSSQDIIAYELRQDPSLSVLDTKLRKIGIHPEYNALYKELAYQIPPVADIITMAVREAFTPEIAAKFGQYEDYPPDLETWAMKKGL
;
A
#
# COMPACT_ATOMS: atom_id res chain seq x y z
N TYR A 1 -40.37 -31.52 -18.80
CA TYR A 1 -41.03 -30.94 -17.61
C TYR A 1 -41.06 -29.44 -17.81
N ASP A 2 -42.25 -28.86 -17.87
CA ASP A 2 -42.42 -27.41 -17.94
C ASP A 2 -42.45 -26.85 -16.51
N PHE A 3 -41.46 -26.05 -16.16
CA PHE A 3 -41.32 -25.45 -14.82
C PHE A 3 -42.55 -24.64 -14.45
N TYR A 4 -43.08 -23.85 -15.39
CA TYR A 4 -44.21 -22.95 -15.16
C TYR A 4 -45.49 -23.74 -14.86
N SER A 5 -45.78 -24.77 -15.66
CA SER A 5 -46.89 -25.69 -15.40
C SER A 5 -46.82 -26.37 -14.02
N GLU A 6 -45.63 -26.75 -13.55
CA GLU A 6 -45.46 -27.37 -12.22
C GLU A 6 -45.61 -26.36 -11.06
N ILE A 7 -45.04 -25.17 -11.19
CA ILE A 7 -45.19 -24.10 -10.19
C ILE A 7 -46.66 -23.67 -10.07
N ALA A 8 -47.38 -23.52 -11.19
CA ALA A 8 -48.80 -23.24 -11.22
C ALA A 8 -49.63 -24.37 -10.59
N ARG A 9 -49.28 -25.64 -10.85
CA ARG A 9 -49.91 -26.82 -10.21
C ARG A 9 -49.75 -26.82 -8.69
N MET A 10 -48.64 -26.28 -8.17
CA MET A 10 -48.40 -26.12 -6.74
C MET A 10 -49.12 -24.91 -6.11
N GLY A 11 -49.87 -24.13 -6.90
CA GLY A 11 -50.74 -23.05 -6.42
C GLY A 11 -50.12 -21.66 -6.43
N TRP A 12 -48.94 -21.48 -7.02
CA TRP A 12 -48.36 -20.16 -7.24
C TRP A 12 -49.06 -19.45 -8.42
N SER A 13 -49.24 -18.13 -8.31
CA SER A 13 -49.82 -17.34 -9.39
C SER A 13 -48.82 -17.16 -10.55
N GLY A 14 -49.34 -17.07 -11.77
CA GLY A 14 -48.53 -16.81 -12.97
C GLY A 14 -47.70 -15.52 -12.89
N GLU A 15 -48.16 -14.54 -12.11
CA GLU A 15 -47.46 -13.27 -11.89
C GLU A 15 -46.13 -13.43 -11.12
N ASN A 16 -46.00 -14.47 -10.29
CA ASN A 16 -44.81 -14.71 -9.45
C ASN A 16 -43.84 -15.72 -10.05
N GLU A 17 -44.21 -16.39 -11.15
CA GLU A 17 -43.44 -17.47 -11.75
C GLU A 17 -42.00 -17.09 -12.13
N ALA A 18 -41.80 -15.86 -12.62
CA ALA A 18 -40.48 -15.36 -12.99
C ALA A 18 -39.57 -15.16 -11.75
N ALA A 19 -40.11 -14.57 -10.69
CA ALA A 19 -39.37 -14.35 -9.44
C ALA A 19 -39.01 -15.69 -8.76
N ILE A 20 -39.94 -16.65 -8.75
CA ILE A 20 -39.69 -17.99 -8.21
C ILE A 20 -38.60 -18.70 -9.02
N ARG A 21 -38.62 -18.56 -10.36
CA ARG A 21 -37.56 -19.11 -11.21
C ARG A 21 -36.20 -18.50 -10.91
N GLU A 22 -36.15 -17.19 -10.69
CA GLU A 22 -34.92 -16.49 -10.35
C GLU A 22 -34.35 -16.95 -9.00
N LEU A 23 -35.20 -17.09 -7.98
CA LEU A 23 -34.83 -17.63 -6.67
C LEU A 23 -34.40 -19.10 -6.69
N ALA A 24 -34.75 -19.85 -7.72
CA ALA A 24 -34.38 -21.26 -7.86
C ALA A 24 -32.94 -21.47 -8.35
N TYR A 25 -32.30 -20.44 -8.91
CA TYR A 25 -30.92 -20.53 -9.36
C TYR A 25 -29.95 -20.36 -8.20
N ILE A 26 -28.88 -21.17 -8.21
CA ILE A 26 -27.71 -20.90 -7.38
C ILE A 26 -26.88 -19.86 -8.13
N LEU A 27 -26.73 -18.68 -7.52
CA LEU A 27 -25.86 -17.65 -8.04
C LEU A 27 -24.39 -17.94 -7.65
N PRO A 28 -23.41 -17.54 -8.49
CA PRO A 28 -22.02 -17.51 -8.05
C PRO A 28 -21.87 -16.65 -6.80
N ASN A 29 -20.89 -16.98 -5.95
CA ASN A 29 -20.66 -16.16 -4.77
C ASN A 29 -20.29 -14.70 -5.16
N PRO A 30 -20.52 -13.72 -4.28
CA PRO A 30 -20.25 -12.32 -4.56
C PRO A 30 -18.81 -12.04 -5.00
N MET A 31 -17.83 -12.74 -4.41
CA MET A 31 -16.42 -12.59 -4.76
C MET A 31 -16.17 -12.91 -6.24
N LEU A 32 -16.71 -14.02 -6.75
CA LEU A 32 -16.58 -14.41 -8.15
C LEU A 32 -17.30 -13.44 -9.09
N LEU A 33 -18.44 -12.89 -8.67
CA LEU A 33 -19.14 -11.85 -9.43
C LEU A 33 -18.30 -10.57 -9.53
N VAL A 34 -17.64 -10.14 -8.44
CA VAL A 34 -16.68 -9.04 -8.48
C VAL A 34 -15.53 -9.35 -9.44
N GLN A 35 -14.87 -10.51 -9.29
CA GLN A 35 -13.72 -10.87 -10.13
C GLN A 35 -14.09 -10.95 -11.62
N GLY A 36 -15.23 -11.58 -11.93
CA GLY A 36 -15.73 -11.68 -13.29
C GLY A 36 -16.10 -10.31 -13.88
N GLY A 37 -16.70 -9.42 -13.08
CA GLY A 37 -17.05 -8.07 -13.51
C GLY A 37 -15.81 -7.19 -13.75
N LEU A 38 -14.82 -7.26 -12.86
CA LEU A 38 -13.53 -6.56 -13.04
C LEU A 38 -12.81 -7.05 -14.30
N MET A 39 -12.78 -8.36 -14.54
CA MET A 39 -12.18 -8.94 -15.74
C MET A 39 -12.86 -8.48 -17.04
N GLN A 40 -14.17 -8.22 -16.98
CA GLN A 40 -14.98 -7.81 -18.13
C GLN A 40 -15.12 -6.29 -18.30
N ASP A 41 -14.59 -5.49 -17.35
CA ASP A 41 -14.67 -4.03 -17.35
C ASP A 41 -16.11 -3.48 -17.45
N ILE A 42 -17.05 -4.09 -16.71
CA ILE A 42 -18.49 -3.76 -16.77
C ILE A 42 -18.92 -2.57 -15.88
N GLY A 43 -17.96 -1.95 -15.18
CA GLY A 43 -18.18 -0.83 -14.26
C GLY A 43 -18.73 -1.23 -12.88
N ASP A 44 -18.41 -0.41 -11.88
CA ASP A 44 -18.69 -0.69 -10.46
C ASP A 44 -20.20 -0.80 -10.16
N ASP A 45 -21.04 0.06 -10.75
CA ASP A 45 -22.49 0.04 -10.55
C ASP A 45 -23.10 -1.32 -10.93
N THR A 46 -22.66 -1.90 -12.06
CA THR A 46 -23.11 -3.21 -12.53
C THR A 46 -22.61 -4.34 -11.62
N ILE A 47 -21.38 -4.22 -11.13
CA ILE A 47 -20.81 -5.19 -10.18
C ILE A 47 -21.60 -5.16 -8.86
N ILE A 48 -21.91 -3.97 -8.36
CA ILE A 48 -22.71 -3.74 -7.14
C ILE A 48 -24.10 -4.37 -7.28
N GLU A 49 -24.80 -4.14 -8.39
CA GLU A 49 -26.09 -4.79 -8.64
C GLU A 49 -25.97 -6.32 -8.63
N SER A 50 -24.93 -6.85 -9.27
CA SER A 50 -24.70 -8.29 -9.38
C SER A 50 -24.44 -8.94 -8.01
N ILE A 51 -23.56 -8.36 -7.19
CA ILE A 51 -23.29 -8.91 -5.84
C ILE A 51 -24.48 -8.74 -4.90
N SER A 52 -25.33 -7.72 -5.12
CA SER A 52 -26.57 -7.56 -4.36
C SER A 52 -27.60 -8.65 -4.62
N LYS A 53 -27.61 -9.21 -5.84
CA LYS A 53 -28.37 -10.42 -6.14
C LYS A 53 -27.72 -11.66 -5.50
N GLY A 54 -26.39 -11.70 -5.43
CA GLY A 54 -25.60 -12.84 -4.99
C GLY A 54 -25.36 -13.00 -3.48
N ASP A 55 -26.22 -12.46 -2.61
CA ASP A 55 -26.19 -12.54 -1.12
C ASP A 55 -25.64 -11.32 -0.36
N ILE A 56 -25.12 -10.28 -1.03
CA ILE A 56 -24.69 -9.06 -0.33
C ILE A 56 -25.88 -8.11 -0.16
N HIS A 57 -26.19 -7.73 1.07
CA HIS A 57 -27.22 -6.71 1.31
C HIS A 57 -26.86 -5.40 0.58
N PRO A 58 -27.81 -4.75 -0.14
CA PRO A 58 -27.52 -3.54 -0.92
C PRO A 58 -26.78 -2.44 -0.16
N ASP A 59 -27.17 -2.16 1.08
CA ASP A 59 -26.51 -1.16 1.94
C ASP A 59 -25.01 -1.42 2.19
N TYR A 60 -24.54 -2.66 2.03
CA TYR A 60 -23.14 -3.05 2.23
C TYR A 60 -22.42 -3.39 0.92
N ALA A 61 -23.09 -3.34 -0.23
CA ALA A 61 -22.51 -3.76 -1.51
C ALA A 61 -21.28 -2.94 -1.91
N GLN A 62 -21.35 -1.61 -1.75
CA GLN A 62 -20.18 -0.74 -1.96
C GLN A 62 -19.04 -1.09 -0.99
N THR A 63 -19.36 -1.27 0.29
CA THR A 63 -18.37 -1.62 1.32
C THR A 63 -17.70 -2.96 0.99
N TYR A 64 -18.46 -3.92 0.48
CA TYR A 64 -17.96 -5.21 0.04
C TYR A 64 -17.00 -5.05 -1.15
N LEU A 65 -17.39 -4.30 -2.19
CA LEU A 65 -16.55 -4.04 -3.34
C LEU A 65 -15.22 -3.39 -2.92
N ASP A 66 -15.29 -2.32 -2.14
CA ASP A 66 -14.11 -1.60 -1.62
C ASP A 66 -13.22 -2.52 -0.77
N ALA A 67 -13.81 -3.46 -0.01
CA ALA A 67 -13.09 -4.42 0.80
C ALA A 67 -12.39 -5.53 -0.04
N VAL A 68 -12.91 -5.85 -1.22
CA VAL A 68 -12.34 -6.85 -2.14
C VAL A 68 -11.24 -6.27 -3.03
N LEU A 69 -11.39 -5.02 -3.47
CA LEU A 69 -10.41 -4.38 -4.35
C LEU A 69 -9.01 -4.40 -3.75
N THR A 70 -8.00 -4.70 -4.56
CA THR A 70 -6.61 -4.79 -4.08
C THR A 70 -6.15 -3.44 -3.53
N LYS A 71 -5.58 -3.46 -2.34
CA LYS A 71 -4.93 -2.29 -1.73
C LYS A 71 -3.44 -2.30 -2.08
N PRO A 72 -2.79 -1.13 -2.20
CA PRO A 72 -1.34 -1.05 -2.33
C PRO A 72 -0.62 -1.76 -1.18
N SER A 73 0.59 -2.24 -1.44
CA SER A 73 1.41 -2.84 -0.39
C SER A 73 1.80 -1.79 0.66
N SER A 74 2.12 -2.23 1.88
CA SER A 74 2.60 -1.33 2.93
C SER A 74 3.87 -0.57 2.50
N GLN A 75 4.75 -1.21 1.73
CA GLN A 75 5.98 -0.59 1.21
C GLN A 75 5.70 0.52 0.20
N ASP A 76 4.74 0.31 -0.71
CA ASP A 76 4.35 1.34 -1.70
C ASP A 76 3.74 2.56 -1.02
N ILE A 77 2.91 2.33 0.00
CA ILE A 77 2.33 3.41 0.82
C ILE A 77 3.44 4.20 1.51
N ILE A 78 4.38 3.53 2.17
CA ILE A 78 5.50 4.18 2.86
C ILE A 78 6.35 4.99 1.87
N ALA A 79 6.71 4.40 0.74
CA ALA A 79 7.52 5.06 -0.28
C ALA A 79 6.79 6.29 -0.87
N TYR A 80 5.48 6.20 -1.07
CA TYR A 80 4.68 7.33 -1.52
C TYR A 80 4.61 8.43 -0.43
N GLU A 81 4.36 8.08 0.83
CA GLU A 81 4.32 9.06 1.92
C GLU A 81 5.66 9.78 2.10
N LEU A 82 6.79 9.07 2.07
CA LEU A 82 8.13 9.69 2.20
C LEU A 82 8.40 10.76 1.12
N ARG A 83 7.78 10.65 -0.06
CA ARG A 83 7.89 11.66 -1.13
C ARG A 83 7.01 12.88 -0.89
N GLN A 84 5.91 12.73 -0.15
CA GLN A 84 4.94 13.79 0.10
C GLN A 84 5.24 14.51 1.42
N ASP A 85 5.42 13.73 2.50
CA ASP A 85 5.68 14.18 3.85
C ASP A 85 6.70 13.23 4.51
N PRO A 86 7.98 13.64 4.59
CA PRO A 86 9.01 12.86 5.25
C PRO A 86 8.71 12.54 6.72
N SER A 87 7.84 13.31 7.39
CA SER A 87 7.50 13.04 8.81
C SER A 87 6.53 11.86 8.99
N LEU A 88 5.97 11.31 7.90
CA LEU A 88 5.04 10.17 7.91
C LEU A 88 3.80 10.41 8.78
N SER A 89 3.32 11.67 8.85
CA SER A 89 2.24 12.07 9.77
C SER A 89 0.93 11.30 9.58
N VAL A 90 0.63 10.88 8.35
CA VAL A 90 -0.61 10.17 7.97
C VAL A 90 -0.44 8.65 7.81
N LEU A 91 0.76 8.12 8.01
CA LEU A 91 1.09 6.72 7.70
C LEU A 91 0.21 5.74 8.48
N ASP A 92 -0.02 5.97 9.77
CA ASP A 92 -0.82 5.10 10.65
C ASP A 92 -2.24 4.89 10.10
N THR A 93 -2.85 5.96 9.60
CA THR A 93 -4.21 5.91 9.03
C THR A 93 -4.21 5.11 7.73
N LYS A 94 -3.19 5.27 6.89
CA LYS A 94 -3.09 4.56 5.60
C LYS A 94 -2.79 3.08 5.78
N LEU A 95 -1.90 2.73 6.72
CA LEU A 95 -1.62 1.34 7.09
C LEU A 95 -2.86 0.63 7.64
N ARG A 96 -3.66 1.31 8.48
CA ARG A 96 -4.93 0.75 8.97
C ARG A 96 -5.93 0.45 7.86
N LYS A 97 -6.01 1.29 6.81
CA LYS A 97 -6.92 1.07 5.66
C LYS A 97 -6.60 -0.20 4.88
N ILE A 98 -5.35 -0.66 4.93
CA ILE A 98 -4.94 -1.92 4.29
C ILE A 98 -4.91 -3.11 5.25
N GLY A 99 -5.40 -2.92 6.48
CA GLY A 99 -5.53 -3.99 7.48
C GLY A 99 -4.33 -4.18 8.40
N ILE A 100 -3.35 -3.27 8.41
CA ILE A 100 -2.25 -3.36 9.37
C ILE A 100 -2.75 -2.97 10.77
N HIS A 101 -2.44 -3.84 11.74
CA HIS A 101 -2.79 -3.62 13.13
C HIS A 101 -2.00 -2.43 13.72
N PRO A 102 -2.63 -1.53 14.51
CA PRO A 102 -1.97 -0.33 15.04
C PRO A 102 -0.71 -0.57 15.88
N GLU A 103 -0.59 -1.75 16.50
CA GLU A 103 0.59 -2.17 17.26
C GLU A 103 1.88 -2.14 16.42
N TYR A 104 1.79 -2.36 15.10
CA TYR A 104 2.93 -2.37 14.21
C TYR A 104 3.29 -0.99 13.64
N ASN A 105 2.58 0.07 14.01
CA ASN A 105 2.83 1.42 13.47
C ASN A 105 4.25 1.90 13.77
N ALA A 106 4.76 1.66 14.99
CA ALA A 106 6.12 2.02 15.37
C ALA A 106 7.16 1.27 14.52
N LEU A 107 6.96 -0.04 14.32
CA LEU A 107 7.82 -0.89 13.48
C LEU A 107 7.88 -0.36 12.04
N TYR A 108 6.74 -0.05 11.42
CA TYR A 108 6.73 0.45 10.04
C TYR A 108 7.36 1.84 9.91
N LYS A 109 7.20 2.72 10.91
CA LYS A 109 7.88 4.04 10.93
C LYS A 109 9.39 3.89 11.06
N GLU A 110 9.86 2.97 11.89
CA GLU A 110 11.29 2.68 12.03
C GLU A 110 11.86 2.12 10.72
N LEU A 111 11.17 1.15 10.09
CA LEU A 111 11.59 0.53 8.83
C LEU A 111 11.52 1.46 7.61
N ALA A 112 10.75 2.56 7.70
CA ALA A 112 10.61 3.50 6.59
C ALA A 112 11.94 4.19 6.24
N TYR A 113 12.79 4.46 7.23
CA TYR A 113 14.07 5.11 7.04
C TYR A 113 15.16 4.07 6.84
N GLN A 114 15.53 3.84 5.57
CA GLN A 114 16.65 2.97 5.26
C GLN A 114 17.95 3.57 5.77
N ILE A 115 18.77 2.74 6.42
CA ILE A 115 20.12 3.11 6.81
C ILE A 115 20.96 3.22 5.51
N PRO A 116 21.55 4.39 5.22
CA PRO A 116 22.39 4.54 4.04
C PRO A 116 23.57 3.54 4.07
N PRO A 117 24.03 3.07 2.90
CA PRO A 117 25.28 2.30 2.83
C PRO A 117 26.45 3.03 3.48
N VAL A 118 27.40 2.29 4.06
CA VAL A 118 28.58 2.87 4.74
C VAL A 118 29.35 3.84 3.84
N ALA A 119 29.46 3.55 2.54
CA ALA A 119 30.12 4.43 1.57
C ALA A 119 29.44 5.80 1.43
N ASP A 120 28.11 5.83 1.46
CA ASP A 120 27.34 7.07 1.40
C ASP A 120 27.50 7.86 2.70
N ILE A 121 27.49 7.18 3.84
CA ILE A 121 27.77 7.80 5.15
C ILE A 121 29.16 8.43 5.16
N ILE A 122 30.20 7.71 4.69
CA ILE A 122 31.56 8.24 4.58
C ILE A 122 31.59 9.45 3.65
N THR A 123 30.92 9.38 2.50
CA THR A 123 30.91 10.48 1.53
C THR A 123 30.21 11.72 2.09
N MET A 124 29.11 11.55 2.84
CA MET A 124 28.44 12.65 3.54
C MET A 124 29.33 13.26 4.63
N ALA A 125 29.96 12.43 5.45
CA ALA A 125 30.86 12.87 6.53
C ALA A 125 32.09 13.61 6.01
N VAL A 126 32.72 13.12 4.94
CA VAL A 126 33.86 13.77 4.28
C VAL A 126 33.44 15.14 3.74
N ARG A 127 32.30 15.23 3.06
CA ARG A 127 31.79 16.53 2.57
C ARG A 127 31.59 17.54 3.70
N GLU A 128 31.05 17.10 4.83
CA GLU A 128 30.87 17.95 6.01
C GLU A 128 32.22 18.38 6.62
N ALA A 129 33.17 17.45 6.75
CA ALA A 129 34.51 17.72 7.29
C ALA A 129 35.32 18.75 6.48
N PHE A 130 35.02 18.91 5.19
CA PHE A 130 35.63 19.88 4.28
C PHE A 130 34.81 21.16 4.08
N THR A 131 33.75 21.39 4.87
CA THR A 131 33.08 22.70 4.90
C THR A 131 34.05 23.77 5.44
N PRO A 132 34.06 25.00 4.89
CA PRO A 132 35.09 25.99 5.23
C PRO A 132 35.23 26.26 6.73
N GLU A 133 34.13 26.28 7.46
CA GLU A 133 34.12 26.51 8.91
C GLU A 133 34.77 25.35 9.70
N ILE A 134 34.47 24.11 9.32
CA ILE A 134 35.00 22.91 9.98
C ILE A 134 36.47 22.71 9.58
N ALA A 135 36.78 22.83 8.30
CA ALA A 135 38.13 22.71 7.79
C ALA A 135 39.06 23.78 8.40
N ALA A 136 38.59 25.03 8.56
CA ALA A 136 39.35 26.08 9.26
C ALA A 136 39.53 25.76 10.75
N LYS A 137 38.49 25.25 11.44
CA LYS A 137 38.57 24.85 12.85
C LYS A 137 39.62 23.77 13.11
N PHE A 138 39.82 22.86 12.16
CA PHE A 138 40.78 21.77 12.27
C PHE A 138 42.12 22.05 11.56
N GLY A 139 42.35 23.29 11.13
CA GLY A 139 43.59 23.69 10.47
C GLY A 139 43.86 22.95 9.15
N GLN A 140 42.82 22.43 8.48
CA GLN A 140 42.99 21.66 7.24
C GLN A 140 43.46 22.50 6.04
N TYR A 141 43.38 23.83 6.15
CA TYR A 141 43.93 24.78 5.18
C TYR A 141 45.27 25.38 5.63
N GLU A 142 45.80 24.98 6.79
CA GLU A 142 47.12 25.43 7.23
C GLU A 142 48.20 24.70 6.41
N ASP A 143 49.24 25.44 6.02
CA ASP A 143 50.40 24.86 5.34
C ASP A 143 51.06 23.80 6.24
N TYR A 144 51.66 22.79 5.60
CA TYR A 144 52.37 21.72 6.28
C TYR A 144 53.40 22.30 7.27
N PRO A 145 53.38 21.92 8.57
CA PRO A 145 54.28 22.52 9.55
C PRO A 145 55.74 22.27 9.18
N PRO A 146 56.58 23.33 9.02
CA PRO A 146 57.98 23.18 8.61
C PRO A 146 58.79 22.28 9.53
N ASP A 147 58.45 22.27 10.82
CA ASP A 147 59.10 21.43 11.83
C ASP A 147 58.89 19.94 11.58
N LEU A 148 57.72 19.54 11.05
CA LEU A 148 57.41 18.16 10.70
C LEU A 148 58.24 17.66 9.51
N GLU A 149 58.61 18.54 8.59
CA GLU A 149 59.45 18.23 7.42
C GLU A 149 60.84 17.73 7.87
N THR A 150 61.37 18.36 8.92
CA THR A 150 62.65 17.98 9.52
C THR A 150 62.59 16.58 10.16
N TRP A 151 61.45 16.21 10.74
CA TRP A 151 61.25 14.88 11.34
C TRP A 151 60.89 13.81 10.30
N ALA A 152 60.14 14.15 9.26
CA ALA A 152 59.78 13.26 8.16
C ALA A 152 61.02 12.85 7.34
N MET A 153 61.88 13.81 6.99
CA MET A 153 63.16 13.53 6.33
C MET A 153 64.06 12.62 7.16
N LYS A 154 64.12 12.83 8.49
CA LYS A 154 64.88 11.95 9.40
C LYS A 154 64.33 10.51 9.46
N LYS A 155 63.07 10.30 9.10
CA LYS A 155 62.40 9.00 9.10
C LYS A 155 62.34 8.35 7.70
N GLY A 156 62.84 9.04 6.66
CA GLY A 156 62.92 8.52 5.29
C GLY A 156 61.60 8.50 4.53
N LEU A 157 60.65 9.39 4.90
CA LEU A 157 59.41 9.65 4.17
C LEU A 157 59.57 10.82 3.20
#